data_AF-A0A328INU3-F1
#
_entry.id   AF-A0A328INU3-F1
#
_cell.length_a   1.000
_cell.length_b   1.000
_cell.length_c   1.000
_cell.angle_alpha   90.00
_cell.angle_beta   90.00
_cell.angle_gamma   90.00
#
_symmetry.space_group_name_H-M   'P 1'
#
loop_
_entity.id
_entity.type
_entity.pdbx_description
1 polymer ?
#
loop_
_entity_poly.entity_id
_entity_poly.type
_entity_poly.pdbx_seq_one_letter_code
_entity_poly.pdbx_strand_id
1 'polypeptide(L)' 'RLLNIAAYTSDKSEKTMEFFRMAIEEIKAAGIDDVITGQISQSLVCHTGPGLVGVAAIIE' A
#
# COMPACT_ATOMS: atom_id res chain seq x y z
N ARG A 1 -19.69 -3.67 3.32
CA ARG A 1 -19.00 -3.57 4.63
C ARG A 1 -17.49 -3.55 4.38
N LEU A 2 -16.69 -2.77 5.14
CA LEU A 2 -15.22 -2.85 4.98
C LEU A 2 -14.73 -4.21 5.50
N LEU A 3 -14.07 -4.96 4.62
CA LEU A 3 -13.43 -6.22 4.98
C LEU A 3 -11.99 -5.96 5.41
N ASN A 4 -11.19 -5.36 4.52
CA ASN A 4 -9.75 -5.15 4.72
C ASN A 4 -9.27 -3.89 3.99
N ILE A 5 -8.08 -3.41 4.36
CA ILE A 5 -7.29 -2.50 3.53
C ILE A 5 -6.12 -3.27 2.94
N ALA A 6 -5.78 -3.00 1.68
CA ALA A 6 -4.59 -3.52 1.07
C ALA A 6 -3.66 -2.38 0.65
N ALA A 7 -2.41 -2.45 1.08
CA ALA A 7 -1.36 -1.48 0.79
C ALA A 7 -0.24 -2.15 -0.02
N TYR A 8 0.18 -1.52 -1.11
CA TYR A 8 1.19 -2.06 -2.01
C TYR A 8 2.27 -1.04 -2.37
N THR A 9 3.47 -1.53 -2.66
CA THR A 9 4.58 -0.72 -3.20
C THR A 9 5.16 -1.32 -4.47
N SER A 10 5.60 -0.48 -5.39
CA SER A 10 6.29 -0.88 -6.64
C SER A 10 7.74 -1.32 -6.44
N ASP A 11 8.40 -0.86 -5.38
CA ASP A 11 9.80 -1.15 -5.09
C ASP A 11 10.09 -1.18 -3.58
N LYS A 12 11.34 -1.42 -3.22
CA LYS A 12 11.83 -1.49 -1.84
C LYS A 12 12.93 -0.46 -1.54
N SER A 13 13.02 0.60 -2.33
CA SER A 13 13.92 1.70 -2.02
C SER A 13 13.54 2.31 -0.67
N GLU A 14 14.54 2.81 0.04
CA GLU A 14 14.38 3.34 1.39
C GLU A 14 13.29 4.42 1.46
N LYS A 15 13.30 5.32 0.48
CA LYS A 15 12.34 6.42 0.38
C LYS A 15 10.91 5.96 0.07
N THR A 16 10.72 4.99 -0.82
CA THR A 16 9.38 4.44 -1.09
C THR A 16 8.84 3.72 0.16
N MET A 17 9.70 2.98 0.86
CA MET A 17 9.34 2.26 2.08
C MET A 17 9.03 3.20 3.25
N GLU A 18 9.68 4.35 3.34
CA GLU A 18 9.35 5.40 4.31
C GLU A 18 7.90 5.87 4.12
N PHE A 19 7.54 6.32 2.92
CA PHE A 19 6.16 6.76 2.62
C PHE A 19 5.14 5.62 2.76
N PHE A 20 5.52 4.40 2.39
CA PHE A 20 4.68 3.23 2.56
C PHE A 20 4.33 2.96 4.04
N ARG A 21 5.32 3.06 4.93
CA ARG A 21 5.11 2.91 6.38
C ARG A 21 4.23 4.03 6.93
N MET A 22 4.48 5.27 6.54
CA MET A 22 3.63 6.41 6.94
C MET A 22 2.16 6.18 6.56
N ALA A 23 1.90 5.72 5.33
CA ALA A 23 0.53 5.43 4.89
C ALA A 23 -0.13 4.33 5.75
N ILE A 24 0.60 3.26 6.09
CA ILE A 24 0.10 2.19 6.95
C ILE A 24 -0.15 2.69 8.38
N GLU A 25 0.72 3.52 8.92
CA GLU A 25 0.58 4.08 10.27
C GLU A 25 -0.69 4.95 10.37
N GLU A 26 -0.94 5.80 9.38
CA GLU A 26 -2.17 6.60 9.30
C GLU A 26 -3.44 5.73 9.22
N ILE A 27 -3.42 4.65 8.42
CA ILE A 27 -4.55 3.71 8.32
C ILE A 27 -4.83 3.04 9.67
N LYS A 28 -3.78 2.61 10.38
CA LYS A 28 -3.90 2.01 11.71
C LYS A 28 -4.37 3.03 12.75
N ALA A 29 -3.88 4.27 12.69
CA ALA A 29 -4.32 5.35 13.56
C ALA A 29 -5.81 5.67 13.39
N ALA A 30 -6.38 5.42 12.20
CA ALA A 30 -7.81 5.51 11.94
C ALA A 30 -8.63 4.31 12.49
N GLY A 31 -8.00 3.36 13.18
CA GLY A 31 -8.65 2.20 13.78
C GLY A 31 -8.84 1.02 12.83
N ILE A 32 -8.11 0.99 11.72
CA ILE A 32 -8.15 -0.12 10.74
C ILE A 32 -6.90 -0.97 10.89
N ASP A 33 -7.00 -2.05 11.65
CA ASP A 33 -5.86 -2.92 11.97
C ASP A 33 -5.58 -3.98 10.89
N ASP A 34 -6.61 -4.38 10.12
CA ASP A 34 -6.49 -5.44 9.12
C ASP A 34 -6.00 -4.88 7.77
N VAL A 35 -4.66 -4.72 7.71
CA VAL A 35 -3.94 -4.21 6.55
C VAL A 35 -3.10 -5.31 5.90
N ILE A 36 -3.50 -5.72 4.71
CA ILE A 36 -2.73 -6.63 3.87
C ILE A 36 -1.65 -5.82 3.15
N THR A 37 -0.39 -6.26 3.23
CA THR A 37 0.72 -5.58 2.55
C THR A 37 1.28 -6.43 1.42
N GLY A 38 1.75 -5.80 0.35
CA GLY A 38 2.32 -6.52 -0.79
C GLY A 38 3.14 -5.66 -1.74
N GLN A 39 3.58 -6.28 -2.84
CA GLN A 39 4.24 -5.57 -3.94
C GLN A 39 3.34 -5.52 -5.18
N ILE A 40 3.45 -4.43 -5.91
CA ILE A 40 2.76 -4.22 -7.18
C ILE A 40 3.41 -5.10 -8.26
N SER A 41 2.59 -5.68 -9.15
CA SER A 41 3.09 -6.49 -10.25
C SER A 41 3.92 -5.66 -11.23
N GLN A 42 4.93 -6.30 -11.84
CA GLN A 42 5.78 -5.70 -12.90
C GLN A 42 4.97 -5.07 -14.04
N SER A 43 3.81 -5.64 -14.38
CA SER A 43 2.93 -5.13 -15.43
C SER A 43 2.29 -3.78 -15.11
N LEU A 44 2.14 -3.42 -13.83
CA LEU A 44 1.64 -2.10 -13.44
C LEU A 44 2.81 -1.14 -13.20
N VAL A 45 3.91 -1.63 -12.63
CA VAL A 45 5.14 -0.85 -12.42
C VAL A 45 5.69 -0.30 -13.74
N CYS A 46 5.57 -1.01 -14.87
CA CYS A 46 6.04 -0.51 -16.17
C CYS A 46 5.26 0.74 -16.67
N HIS A 47 4.06 0.99 -16.16
CA HIS A 47 3.25 2.16 -16.52
C HIS A 47 3.39 3.30 -15.52
N THR A 48 3.74 3.00 -14.27
CA THR A 48 3.78 4.00 -13.17
C THR A 48 5.20 4.38 -12.76
N GLY A 49 6.19 3.57 -13.12
CA GLY A 49 7.56 3.68 -12.65
C GLY A 49 7.75 3.19 -11.20
N PRO A 50 9.00 3.16 -10.71
CA PRO A 50 9.31 2.97 -9.29
C PRO A 50 8.85 4.18 -8.47
N GLY A 51 8.61 3.98 -7.18
CA GLY A 51 8.15 5.00 -6.24
C GLY A 51 6.65 5.01 -6.00
N LEU A 52 5.89 4.18 -6.72
CA LEU A 52 4.44 4.06 -6.51
C LEU A 52 4.12 3.37 -5.18
N VAL A 53 3.27 4.02 -4.40
CA VAL A 53 2.57 3.48 -3.23
C VAL A 53 1.07 3.49 -3.54
N GLY A 54 0.41 2.35 -3.36
CA GLY A 54 -1.02 2.18 -3.59
C GLY A 54 -1.75 1.71 -2.35
N VAL A 55 -2.95 2.22 -2.11
CA VAL A 55 -3.85 1.78 -1.03
C VAL A 55 -5.23 1.51 -1.62
N ALA A 56 -5.83 0.38 -1.27
CA ALA A 56 -7.15 -0.03 -1.73
C ALA A 56 -8.00 -0.53 -0.57
N ALA A 57 -9.28 -0.13 -0.55
CA ALA A 57 -10.27 -0.70 0.37
C ALA A 57 -10.94 -1.92 -0.27
N ILE A 58 -10.95 -3.03 0.45
CA ILE A 58 -11.64 -4.26 0.07
C ILE A 58 -13.00 -4.27 0.78
N ILE A 59 -14.06 -4.18 0.01
CA ILE A 59 -15.44 -4.08 0.50
C ILE A 59 -16.26 -5.29 0.05
N GLU A 60 -17.19 -5.71 0.90
CA GLU A 60 -18.31 -6.60 0.58
C GLU A 60 -19.55 -5.80 0.17
#